data_AF-A0A536YZ18-F1
#
_entry.id   AF-A0A536YZ18-F1
#
_cell.length_a   1.000
_cell.length_b   1.000
_cell.length_c   1.000
_cell.angle_alpha   90.00
_cell.angle_beta   90.00
_cell.angle_gamma   90.00
#
_symmetry.space_group_name_H-M   'P 1'
#
loop_
_entity.id
_entity.type
_entity.pdbx_description
1 polymer ?
#
loop_
_entity_poly.entity_id
_entity_poly.type
_entity_poly.pdbx_seq_one_letter_code
_entity_poly.pdbx_strand_id
1 'polypeptide(L)'
;FRSHRLRRLHRKLVHVDRRIAFVGGINVIDDMNTPGQKPPRLDFAVSVEGPLLPLIAQTMQRVWALVQLVQLGTSQLPLFPERGHAERVGTQTAKFVIRDNLRHRRDIEQAYLAAIRRAKREIVIANSYFFPGITFRRALADATARGVVVTLILQAKVEYVLLHFASRAMYGQLLDAGVIIQEYHKSMLHAKVAVIDDRWATVGSSNIDPYSLLMAREANVFVRDRGFAGELKHALADMVKAGARPVAPQHWKSRSRLYKAAIWVAYGIVRLAMGFLGYGGNEWFPRRR
;
A
#
# COMPACT_ATOMS: atom_id res chain seq x y z
N PHE A 1 27.54 -8.04 -1.70
CA PHE A 1 26.18 -7.50 -1.46
C PHE A 1 26.25 -6.35 -0.45
N ARG A 2 26.13 -5.08 -0.88
CA ARG A 2 26.13 -3.93 0.06
C ARG A 2 24.78 -3.88 0.80
N SER A 3 24.80 -4.16 2.11
CA SER A 3 23.60 -4.28 2.97
C SER A 3 22.80 -2.99 3.14
N HIS A 4 23.35 -1.83 2.75
CA HIS A 4 22.70 -0.52 2.87
C HIS A 4 21.42 -0.37 2.03
N ARG A 5 21.23 -1.16 0.95
CA ARG A 5 19.99 -1.16 0.15
C ARG A 5 18.80 -1.85 0.84
N LEU A 6 19.02 -2.57 1.94
CA LEU A 6 18.00 -3.41 2.58
C LEU A 6 17.13 -2.67 3.62
N ARG A 7 17.32 -1.35 3.81
CA ARG A 7 16.65 -0.55 4.86
C ARG A 7 16.34 0.88 4.40
N ARG A 8 15.50 1.03 3.37
CA ARG A 8 15.11 2.36 2.86
C ARG A 8 13.94 2.93 3.67
N LEU A 9 14.02 4.20 4.06
CA LEU A 9 12.88 4.92 4.60
C LEU A 9 11.90 5.20 3.46
N HIS A 10 10.65 4.74 3.59
CA HIS A 10 9.60 4.98 2.60
C HIS A 10 8.36 5.64 3.23
N ARG A 11 8.42 6.01 4.52
CA ARG A 11 7.39 6.80 5.19
C ARG A 11 7.51 8.25 4.72
N LYS A 12 6.41 8.85 4.27
CA LYS A 12 6.32 10.29 4.04
C LYS A 12 5.48 10.88 5.16
N LEU A 13 6.20 11.43 6.14
CA LEU A 13 5.65 11.97 7.36
C LEU A 13 6.14 13.42 7.49
N VAL A 14 5.21 14.33 7.72
CA VAL A 14 5.51 15.70 8.15
C VAL A 14 4.82 15.89 9.49
N HIS A 15 5.47 16.60 10.41
CA HIS A 15 4.91 16.90 11.72
C HIS A 15 5.35 18.31 12.11
N VAL A 16 4.38 19.17 12.42
CA VAL A 16 4.58 20.60 12.67
C VAL A 16 4.09 20.93 14.08
N ASP A 17 4.99 21.48 14.90
CA ASP A 17 4.72 22.06 16.23
C ASP A 17 3.90 21.22 17.21
N ARG A 18 3.80 19.90 17.00
CA ARG A 18 2.89 19.00 17.75
C ARG A 18 1.42 19.37 17.63
N ARG A 19 1.05 20.09 16.58
CA ARG A 19 -0.33 20.52 16.30
C ARG A 19 -0.92 19.78 15.11
N ILE A 20 -0.11 19.51 14.08
CA ILE A 20 -0.59 18.85 12.86
C ILE A 20 0.50 17.94 12.28
N ALA A 21 0.08 16.85 11.66
CA ALA A 21 0.94 15.97 10.90
C ALA A 21 0.31 15.59 9.56
N PHE A 22 1.14 15.24 8.59
CA PHE A 22 0.71 14.71 7.29
C PHE A 22 1.28 13.32 7.09
N VAL A 23 0.44 12.38 6.65
CA VAL A 23 0.83 10.99 6.37
C VAL A 23 0.29 10.59 5.00
N GLY A 24 1.13 10.02 4.14
CA GLY A 24 0.67 9.60 2.81
C GLY A 24 1.74 8.99 1.91
N GLY A 25 1.45 8.99 0.62
CA GLY A 25 2.36 8.54 -0.45
C GLY A 25 3.18 9.66 -1.08
N ILE A 26 2.73 10.92 -0.95
CA ILE A 26 3.27 12.09 -1.64
C ILE A 26 4.74 12.32 -1.28
N ASN A 27 5.61 12.39 -2.30
CA ASN A 27 7.02 12.75 -2.14
C ASN A 27 7.19 14.27 -2.29
N VAL A 28 8.29 14.82 -1.76
CA VAL A 28 8.69 16.20 -2.03
C VAL A 28 9.45 16.23 -3.36
N ILE A 29 8.72 16.34 -4.47
CA ILE A 29 9.22 16.37 -5.85
C ILE A 29 8.35 17.28 -6.71
N ASP A 30 8.80 17.60 -7.93
CA ASP A 30 7.95 18.22 -8.95
C ASP A 30 7.09 17.15 -9.63
N ASP A 31 5.83 17.03 -9.19
CA ASP A 31 4.87 16.07 -9.76
C ASP A 31 4.44 16.41 -11.20
N MET A 32 4.83 17.57 -11.73
CA MET A 32 4.66 17.93 -13.14
C MET A 32 5.82 17.44 -14.01
N ASN A 33 6.99 17.19 -13.41
CA ASN A 33 8.14 16.61 -14.09
C ASN A 33 8.05 15.08 -14.12
N THR A 34 7.31 14.55 -15.08
CA THR A 34 7.15 13.10 -15.29
C THR A 34 7.73 12.65 -16.65
N PRO A 35 9.06 12.48 -16.78
CA PRO A 35 9.67 12.09 -18.06
C PRO A 35 9.06 10.81 -18.63
N GLY A 36 8.58 10.87 -19.87
CA GLY A 36 7.93 9.73 -20.56
C GLY A 36 6.53 9.39 -20.05
N GLN A 37 5.93 10.20 -19.18
CA GLN A 37 4.57 10.03 -18.66
C GLN A 37 3.80 11.36 -18.68
N LYS A 38 2.48 11.28 -18.56
CA LYS A 38 1.62 12.48 -18.50
C LYS A 38 1.50 12.95 -17.04
N PRO A 39 1.75 14.23 -16.74
CA PRO A 39 1.57 14.78 -15.40
C PRO A 39 0.08 15.07 -15.09
N PRO A 40 -0.27 15.30 -13.81
CA PRO A 40 0.58 15.16 -12.63
C PRO A 40 0.66 13.70 -12.14
N ARG A 41 1.68 13.38 -11.34
CA ARG A 41 1.66 12.18 -10.50
C ARG A 41 0.56 12.33 -9.44
N LEU A 42 -0.42 11.44 -9.48
CA LEU A 42 -1.57 11.47 -8.57
C LEU A 42 -1.29 10.61 -7.33
N ASP A 43 -1.46 11.19 -6.15
CA ASP A 43 -1.22 10.52 -4.87
C ASP A 43 -2.09 11.16 -3.77
N PHE A 44 -2.05 10.58 -2.58
CA PHE A 44 -2.89 10.97 -1.45
C PHE A 44 -2.05 11.15 -0.19
N ALA A 45 -2.44 12.14 0.62
CA ALA A 45 -2.01 12.30 1.99
C ALA A 45 -3.20 12.72 2.85
N VAL A 46 -3.08 12.49 4.15
CA VAL A 46 -4.07 12.89 5.15
C VAL A 46 -3.40 13.83 6.15
N SER A 47 -4.09 14.93 6.48
CA SER A 47 -3.76 15.77 7.64
C SER A 47 -4.34 15.14 8.91
N VAL A 48 -3.57 15.20 9.99
CA VAL A 48 -3.88 14.55 11.25
C VAL A 48 -3.65 15.55 12.37
N GLU A 49 -4.67 15.71 13.20
CA GLU A 49 -4.60 16.42 14.47
C GLU A 49 -5.04 15.49 15.60
N GLY A 50 -4.61 15.79 16.83
CA GLY A 50 -5.06 15.06 18.02
C GLY A 50 -4.22 13.83 18.41
N PRO A 51 -4.83 12.77 18.98
CA PRO A 51 -4.10 11.74 19.74
C PRO A 51 -3.09 10.89 18.94
N LEU A 52 -3.09 10.97 17.61
CA LEU A 52 -2.09 10.29 16.79
C LEU A 52 -0.75 11.05 16.68
N LEU A 53 -0.74 12.36 16.96
CA LEU A 53 0.45 13.21 16.81
C LEU A 53 1.66 12.71 17.63
N PRO A 54 1.53 12.35 18.93
CA PRO A 54 2.68 11.92 19.71
C PRO A 54 3.31 10.62 19.17
N LEU A 55 2.48 9.72 18.63
CA LEU A 55 2.96 8.48 18.03
C LEU A 55 3.67 8.71 16.69
N ILE A 56 3.17 9.65 15.87
CA ILE A 56 3.83 10.04 14.63
C ILE A 56 5.19 10.69 14.94
N ALA A 57 5.22 11.64 15.89
CA ALA A 57 6.45 12.30 16.34
C ALA A 57 7.47 11.29 16.89
N GLN A 58 7.04 10.38 17.78
CA GLN A 58 7.88 9.31 18.33
C GLN A 58 8.48 8.43 17.22
N THR A 59 7.69 8.13 16.19
CA THR A 59 8.14 7.35 15.03
C THR A 59 9.25 8.07 14.25
N MET A 60 9.13 9.39 14.07
CA MET A 60 10.13 10.22 13.40
C MET A 60 11.40 10.38 14.24
N GLN A 61 11.25 10.68 15.54
CA GLN A 61 12.37 10.82 16.49
C GLN A 61 13.21 9.55 16.56
N ARG A 62 12.59 8.38 16.60
CA ARG A 62 13.31 7.09 16.61
C ARG A 62 14.15 6.88 15.35
N VAL A 63 13.70 7.35 14.19
CA VAL A 63 14.50 7.29 12.96
C VAL A 63 15.71 8.21 13.09
N TRP A 64 15.53 9.44 13.57
CA TRP A 64 16.63 10.39 13.80
C TRP A 64 17.64 9.90 14.84
N ALA A 65 17.18 9.31 15.94
CA ALA A 65 18.04 8.73 16.97
C ALA A 65 18.94 7.62 16.38
N LEU A 66 18.36 6.74 15.55
CA LEU A 66 19.12 5.71 14.84
C LEU A 66 20.10 6.28 13.82
N VAL A 67 19.74 7.35 13.12
CA VAL A 67 20.63 8.01 12.15
C VAL A 67 21.83 8.62 12.88
N GLN A 68 21.60 9.38 13.96
CA GLN A 68 22.67 9.95 14.78
C GLN A 68 23.58 8.84 15.33
N LEU A 69 23.01 7.78 15.91
CA LEU A 69 23.80 6.67 16.45
C LEU A 69 24.70 6.03 15.39
N VAL A 70 24.18 5.81 14.17
CA VAL A 70 24.93 5.17 13.08
C VAL A 70 25.97 6.11 12.47
N GLN A 71 25.68 7.41 12.34
CA GLN A 71 26.57 8.36 11.67
C GLN A 71 27.59 9.02 12.62
N LEU A 72 27.23 9.18 13.90
CA LEU A 72 28.00 9.94 14.89
C LEU A 72 28.47 9.08 16.07
N GLY A 73 28.07 7.81 16.15
CA GLY A 73 28.39 6.91 17.26
C GLY A 73 27.63 7.18 18.56
N THR A 74 26.88 8.28 18.64
CA THR A 74 26.05 8.67 19.78
C THR A 74 24.75 9.30 19.29
N SER A 75 23.75 9.42 20.17
CA SER A 75 22.54 10.19 19.88
C SER A 75 22.08 11.01 21.07
N GLN A 76 21.74 12.26 20.81
CA GLN A 76 21.09 13.14 21.77
C GLN A 76 19.58 12.86 21.90
N LEU A 77 19.03 12.04 21.00
CA LEU A 77 17.63 11.64 21.01
C LEU A 77 17.49 10.24 21.61
N PRO A 78 16.47 9.99 22.45
CA PRO A 78 16.20 8.66 22.97
C PRO A 78 15.77 7.71 21.83
N LEU A 79 16.33 6.49 21.81
CA LEU A 79 15.91 5.43 20.88
C LEU A 79 14.45 4.99 21.09
N PHE A 80 13.96 5.19 22.32
CA PHE A 80 12.58 4.93 22.73
C PHE A 80 12.04 6.22 23.37
N PRO A 81 11.63 7.21 22.57
CA PRO A 81 11.10 8.45 23.12
C PRO A 81 9.84 8.16 23.93
N GLU A 82 9.62 8.88 25.01
CA GLU A 82 8.34 8.81 25.71
C GLU A 82 7.22 9.28 24.79
N ARG A 83 6.05 8.65 24.91
CA ARG A 83 4.88 9.08 24.15
C ARG A 83 4.30 10.29 24.86
N GLY A 84 4.36 11.44 24.21
CA GLY A 84 3.68 12.65 24.67
C GLY A 84 2.15 12.51 24.71
N HIS A 85 1.49 13.50 25.26
CA HIS A 85 0.04 13.62 25.27
C HIS A 85 -0.42 14.58 24.16
N ALA A 86 -1.58 14.31 23.57
CA ALA A 86 -2.29 15.23 22.71
C ALA A 86 -3.79 15.10 22.98
N GLU A 87 -4.47 16.24 23.06
CA GLU A 87 -5.90 16.27 23.32
C GLU A 87 -6.69 15.63 22.18
N ARG A 88 -7.87 15.11 22.52
CA ARG A 88 -8.78 14.58 21.53
C ARG A 88 -9.41 15.74 20.75
N VAL A 89 -9.20 15.74 19.43
CA VAL A 89 -9.94 16.59 18.50
C VAL A 89 -10.74 15.72 17.55
N GLY A 90 -11.92 16.21 17.14
CA GLY A 90 -12.82 15.50 16.24
C GLY A 90 -13.50 14.25 16.84
N THR A 91 -14.20 13.53 15.98
CA THR A 91 -15.02 12.36 16.36
C THR A 91 -14.53 11.06 15.73
N GLN A 92 -13.58 11.14 14.81
CA GLN A 92 -13.07 9.99 14.05
C GLN A 92 -12.32 9.02 14.96
N THR A 93 -12.47 7.72 14.70
CA THR A 93 -11.61 6.70 15.32
C THR A 93 -10.50 6.37 14.33
N ALA A 94 -9.26 6.72 14.66
CA ALA A 94 -8.12 6.50 13.78
C ALA A 94 -6.99 5.72 14.47
N LYS A 95 -6.19 5.03 13.66
CA LYS A 95 -5.01 4.29 14.10
C LYS A 95 -3.85 4.53 13.12
N PHE A 96 -2.76 5.08 13.63
CA PHE A 96 -1.49 5.11 12.91
C PHE A 96 -0.77 3.76 13.08
N VAL A 97 -0.37 3.17 11.96
CA VAL A 97 0.30 1.86 11.93
C VAL A 97 1.54 1.98 11.08
N ILE A 98 2.65 1.53 11.64
CA ILE A 98 3.92 1.44 10.93
C ILE A 98 4.17 0.00 10.49
N ARG A 99 4.95 -0.14 9.42
CA ARG A 99 5.64 -1.37 9.11
C ARG A 99 7.14 -1.16 9.27
N ASP A 100 7.80 -2.15 9.87
CA ASP A 100 9.26 -2.23 9.93
C ASP A 100 9.75 -3.66 9.66
N ASN A 101 11.07 -3.83 9.57
CA ASN A 101 11.68 -5.11 9.24
C ASN A 101 11.89 -6.00 10.47
N LEU A 102 11.36 -5.65 11.65
CA LEU A 102 11.59 -6.36 12.90
C LEU A 102 10.26 -6.80 13.54
N ARG A 103 9.61 -5.90 14.28
CA ARG A 103 8.44 -6.24 15.11
C ARG A 103 7.12 -6.04 14.37
N HIS A 104 7.07 -5.12 13.42
CA HIS A 104 5.83 -4.68 12.78
C HIS A 104 5.74 -5.12 11.31
N ARG A 105 6.26 -6.32 10.99
CA ARG A 105 6.44 -6.77 9.58
C ARG A 105 5.14 -6.92 8.80
N ARG A 106 4.03 -7.23 9.49
CA ARG A 106 2.75 -7.60 8.87
C ARG A 106 1.57 -6.74 9.35
N ASP A 107 1.78 -5.73 10.18
CA ASP A 107 0.68 -5.00 10.85
C ASP A 107 -0.26 -4.32 9.86
N ILE A 108 0.30 -3.70 8.81
CA ILE A 108 -0.49 -3.08 7.73
C ILE A 108 -1.28 -4.15 6.96
N GLU A 109 -0.63 -5.25 6.55
CA GLU A 109 -1.28 -6.35 5.84
C GLU A 109 -2.40 -6.99 6.68
N GLN A 110 -2.16 -7.21 7.97
CA GLN A 110 -3.15 -7.76 8.90
C GLN A 110 -4.34 -6.83 9.08
N ALA A 111 -4.14 -5.51 9.11
CA ALA A 111 -5.22 -4.54 9.16
C ALA A 111 -6.11 -4.61 7.90
N TYR A 112 -5.50 -4.70 6.71
CA TYR A 112 -6.23 -4.94 5.46
C TYR A 112 -7.00 -6.26 5.51
N LEU A 113 -6.34 -7.38 5.83
CA LEU A 113 -6.97 -8.71 5.88
C LEU A 113 -8.14 -8.75 6.86
N ALA A 114 -8.00 -8.14 8.04
CA ALA A 114 -9.06 -8.05 9.03
C ALA A 114 -10.27 -7.26 8.51
N ALA A 115 -10.04 -6.18 7.76
CA ALA A 115 -11.10 -5.37 7.18
C ALA A 115 -11.78 -6.08 5.99
N ILE A 116 -11.01 -6.68 5.07
CA ILE A 116 -11.51 -7.45 3.92
C ILE A 116 -12.37 -8.63 4.36
N ARG A 117 -11.94 -9.38 5.38
CA ARG A 117 -12.72 -10.53 5.90
C ARG A 117 -14.05 -10.13 6.53
N ARG A 118 -14.16 -8.89 7.03
CA ARG A 118 -15.38 -8.35 7.66
C ARG A 118 -16.25 -7.55 6.69
N ALA A 119 -15.77 -7.29 5.47
CA ALA A 119 -16.48 -6.53 4.47
C ALA A 119 -17.80 -7.20 4.11
N LYS A 120 -18.85 -6.38 3.94
CA LYS A 120 -20.22 -6.82 3.67
C LYS A 120 -20.81 -6.28 2.36
N ARG A 121 -20.35 -5.12 1.87
CA ARG A 121 -20.92 -4.46 0.69
C ARG A 121 -19.89 -4.21 -0.39
N GLU A 122 -18.81 -3.51 -0.05
CA GLU A 122 -17.87 -3.03 -1.07
C GLU A 122 -16.45 -2.89 -0.51
N ILE A 123 -15.47 -3.19 -1.37
CA ILE A 123 -14.04 -2.93 -1.17
C ILE A 123 -13.54 -2.17 -2.40
N VAL A 124 -12.98 -0.98 -2.20
CA VAL A 124 -12.27 -0.22 -3.24
C VAL A 124 -10.82 -0.04 -2.80
N ILE A 125 -9.86 -0.50 -3.60
CA ILE A 125 -8.43 -0.36 -3.33
C ILE A 125 -7.78 0.32 -4.52
N ALA A 126 -7.13 1.47 -4.30
CA ALA A 126 -6.27 2.11 -5.29
C ALA A 126 -4.81 1.92 -4.89
N ASN A 127 -4.04 1.25 -5.75
CA ASN A 127 -2.64 0.96 -5.47
C ASN A 127 -1.76 1.05 -6.72
N SER A 128 -0.63 1.73 -6.60
CA SER A 128 0.35 1.86 -7.70
C SER A 128 1.06 0.56 -8.03
N TYR A 129 1.32 -0.28 -7.03
CA TYR A 129 1.94 -1.59 -7.21
C TYR A 129 1.17 -2.64 -6.41
N PHE A 130 0.48 -3.50 -7.13
CA PHE A 130 -0.37 -4.53 -6.56
C PHE A 130 0.15 -5.91 -6.91
N PHE A 131 0.84 -6.51 -5.95
CA PHE A 131 1.38 -7.86 -6.03
C PHE A 131 1.13 -8.60 -4.70
N PRO A 132 -0.14 -8.78 -4.27
CA PRO A 132 -0.47 -9.31 -2.95
C PRO A 132 0.02 -10.75 -2.72
N GLY A 133 0.18 -11.13 -1.45
CA GLY A 133 0.41 -12.53 -1.10
C GLY A 133 -0.78 -13.44 -1.41
N ILE A 134 -0.57 -14.76 -1.32
CA ILE A 134 -1.65 -15.76 -1.53
C ILE A 134 -2.81 -15.51 -0.56
N THR A 135 -2.52 -15.26 0.72
CA THR A 135 -3.53 -15.00 1.75
C THR A 135 -4.42 -13.81 1.41
N PHE A 136 -3.82 -12.73 0.91
CA PHE A 136 -4.54 -11.51 0.55
C PHE A 136 -5.40 -11.72 -0.71
N ARG A 137 -4.88 -12.41 -1.74
CA ARG A 137 -5.68 -12.80 -2.91
C ARG A 137 -6.89 -13.65 -2.55
N ARG A 138 -6.70 -14.66 -1.70
CA ARG A 138 -7.79 -15.51 -1.21
C ARG A 138 -8.83 -14.69 -0.46
N ALA A 139 -8.40 -13.79 0.43
CA ALA A 139 -9.34 -12.93 1.15
C ALA A 139 -10.20 -12.05 0.23
N LEU A 140 -9.66 -11.56 -0.89
CA LEU A 140 -10.44 -10.83 -1.90
C LEU A 140 -11.43 -11.74 -2.64
N ALA A 141 -10.99 -12.93 -3.07
CA ALA A 141 -11.84 -13.91 -3.72
C ALA A 141 -12.96 -14.43 -2.79
N ASP A 142 -12.66 -14.62 -1.51
CA ASP A 142 -13.65 -14.98 -0.50
C ASP A 142 -14.65 -13.82 -0.30
N ALA A 143 -14.21 -12.57 -0.43
CA ALA A 143 -15.10 -11.42 -0.33
C ALA A 143 -16.08 -11.35 -1.51
N THR A 144 -15.58 -11.53 -2.74
CA THR A 144 -16.46 -11.58 -3.92
C THR A 144 -17.42 -12.77 -3.86
N ALA A 145 -16.97 -13.94 -3.37
CA ALA A 145 -17.83 -15.11 -3.16
C ALA A 145 -18.95 -14.86 -2.12
N ARG A 146 -18.76 -13.93 -1.17
CA ARG A 146 -19.80 -13.49 -0.23
C ARG A 146 -20.74 -12.42 -0.82
N GLY A 147 -20.58 -12.04 -2.09
CA GLY A 147 -21.35 -10.99 -2.74
C GLY A 147 -20.83 -9.56 -2.49
N VAL A 148 -19.63 -9.40 -1.93
CA VAL A 148 -19.00 -8.08 -1.77
C VAL A 148 -18.47 -7.61 -3.12
N VAL A 149 -18.79 -6.38 -3.52
CA VAL A 149 -18.23 -5.77 -4.73
C VAL A 149 -16.78 -5.37 -4.47
N VAL A 150 -15.84 -5.97 -5.19
CA VAL A 150 -14.41 -5.68 -5.03
C VAL A 150 -13.88 -4.96 -6.27
N THR A 151 -13.43 -3.72 -6.11
CA THR A 151 -12.83 -2.90 -7.17
C THR A 151 -11.37 -2.58 -6.85
N LEU A 152 -10.48 -2.96 -7.76
CA LEU A 152 -9.07 -2.59 -7.73
C LEU A 152 -8.80 -1.52 -8.78
N ILE A 153 -8.23 -0.39 -8.36
CA ILE A 153 -7.79 0.69 -9.24
C ILE A 153 -6.27 0.67 -9.29
N LEU A 154 -5.72 0.26 -10.42
CA LEU A 154 -4.31 -0.06 -10.58
C LEU A 154 -3.64 0.84 -11.61
N GLN A 155 -2.35 1.09 -11.46
CA GLN A 155 -1.61 1.89 -12.43
C GLN A 155 -1.47 1.14 -13.76
N ALA A 156 -1.87 1.78 -14.88
CA ALA A 156 -1.67 1.21 -16.22
C ALA A 156 -0.24 1.42 -16.77
N LYS A 157 0.44 2.45 -16.28
CA LYS A 157 1.74 2.90 -16.79
C LYS A 157 2.88 1.99 -16.28
N VAL A 158 3.67 1.48 -17.23
CA VAL A 158 4.80 0.60 -16.95
C VAL A 158 5.99 1.42 -16.47
N GLU A 159 6.34 1.31 -15.19
CA GLU A 159 7.60 1.83 -14.65
C GLU A 159 8.67 0.75 -14.58
N TYR A 160 8.28 -0.46 -14.16
CA TYR A 160 9.16 -1.61 -14.04
C TYR A 160 8.59 -2.77 -14.84
N VAL A 161 9.18 -3.05 -16.00
CA VAL A 161 8.70 -4.07 -16.94
C VAL A 161 8.46 -5.42 -16.24
N LEU A 162 9.45 -5.92 -15.51
CA LEU A 162 9.34 -7.22 -14.82
C LEU A 162 8.16 -7.25 -13.82
N LEU A 163 8.01 -6.22 -12.98
CA LEU A 163 6.95 -6.14 -11.98
C LEU A 163 5.56 -5.96 -12.63
N HIS A 164 5.50 -5.21 -13.74
CA HIS A 164 4.30 -5.06 -14.55
C HIS A 164 3.84 -6.40 -15.13
N PHE A 165 4.73 -7.16 -15.76
CA PHE A 165 4.38 -8.50 -16.27
C PHE A 165 4.02 -9.47 -15.14
N ALA A 166 4.74 -9.42 -14.01
CA ALA A 166 4.47 -10.29 -12.87
C ALA A 166 3.10 -10.01 -12.23
N SER A 167 2.73 -8.73 -12.01
CA SER A 167 1.42 -8.35 -11.45
C SER A 167 0.26 -8.79 -12.34
N ARG A 168 0.46 -8.72 -13.67
CA ARG A 168 -0.51 -9.20 -14.65
C ARG A 168 -0.78 -10.70 -14.58
N ALA A 169 0.16 -11.54 -14.11
CA ALA A 169 -0.12 -12.96 -13.86
C ALA A 169 -1.27 -13.17 -12.86
N MET A 170 -1.51 -12.21 -11.97
CA MET A 170 -2.53 -12.28 -10.93
C MET A 170 -3.90 -11.78 -11.40
N TYR A 171 -3.94 -11.00 -12.49
CA TYR A 171 -5.19 -10.44 -13.01
C TYR A 171 -6.19 -11.54 -13.36
N GLY A 172 -5.74 -12.62 -14.01
CA GLY A 172 -6.62 -13.72 -14.38
C GLY A 172 -7.36 -14.32 -13.19
N GLN A 173 -6.64 -14.67 -12.14
CA GLN A 173 -7.23 -15.25 -10.93
C GLN A 173 -8.20 -14.30 -10.24
N LEU A 174 -7.91 -12.99 -10.23
CA LEU A 174 -8.77 -11.99 -9.62
C LEU A 174 -10.03 -11.74 -10.46
N LEU A 175 -9.88 -11.61 -11.77
CA LEU A 175 -11.00 -11.45 -12.70
C LEU A 175 -11.92 -12.67 -12.70
N ASP A 176 -11.35 -13.88 -12.70
CA ASP A 176 -12.13 -15.12 -12.61
C ASP A 176 -12.87 -15.25 -11.26
N ALA A 177 -12.32 -14.66 -10.19
CA ALA A 177 -12.99 -14.57 -8.88
C ALA A 177 -14.05 -13.45 -8.82
N GLY A 178 -14.27 -12.68 -9.89
CA GLY A 178 -15.26 -11.59 -9.92
C GLY A 178 -14.76 -10.24 -9.40
N VAL A 179 -13.44 -10.07 -9.20
CA VAL A 179 -12.85 -8.78 -8.84
C VAL A 179 -12.86 -7.86 -10.07
N ILE A 180 -13.35 -6.65 -9.90
CA ILE A 180 -13.34 -5.60 -10.93
C ILE A 180 -11.96 -4.95 -10.92
N ILE A 181 -11.29 -4.91 -12.06
CA ILE A 181 -9.99 -4.23 -12.21
C ILE A 181 -10.15 -3.04 -13.15
N GLN A 182 -9.77 -1.86 -12.65
CA GLN A 182 -9.75 -0.59 -13.36
C GLN A 182 -8.29 -0.13 -13.53
N GLU A 183 -7.78 -0.08 -14.75
CA GLU A 183 -6.44 0.44 -15.04
C GLU A 183 -6.51 1.96 -15.24
N TYR A 184 -5.81 2.76 -14.43
CA TYR A 184 -5.77 4.22 -14.56
C TYR A 184 -4.72 4.64 -15.61
N HIS A 185 -5.17 5.37 -16.64
CA HIS A 185 -4.34 5.75 -17.80
C HIS A 185 -4.04 7.24 -17.93
N LYS A 186 -4.81 8.11 -17.27
CA LYS A 186 -4.73 9.57 -17.47
C LYS A 186 -3.36 10.14 -17.09
N SER A 187 -2.78 9.68 -15.99
CA SER A 187 -1.45 10.09 -15.52
C SER A 187 -0.81 8.97 -14.68
N MET A 188 0.31 9.24 -14.01
CA MET A 188 0.90 8.27 -13.06
C MET A 188 0.03 8.17 -11.80
N LEU A 189 -0.34 6.96 -11.40
CA LEU A 189 -1.11 6.69 -10.19
C LEU A 189 -0.17 6.17 -9.11
N HIS A 190 0.15 7.01 -8.13
CA HIS A 190 0.99 6.65 -6.99
C HIS A 190 0.21 6.45 -5.69
N ALA A 191 -1.11 6.23 -5.75
CA ALA A 191 -1.94 6.02 -4.58
C ALA A 191 -1.60 4.73 -3.81
N LYS A 192 -1.82 4.74 -2.48
CA LYS A 192 -1.89 3.56 -1.61
C LYS A 192 -3.04 3.70 -0.60
N VAL A 193 -4.24 3.70 -1.15
CA VAL A 193 -5.46 4.00 -0.38
C VAL A 193 -6.51 2.92 -0.58
N ALA A 194 -7.40 2.78 0.39
CA ALA A 194 -8.55 1.91 0.25
C ALA A 194 -9.74 2.38 1.09
N VAL A 195 -10.93 2.00 0.65
CA VAL A 195 -12.20 2.19 1.35
C VAL A 195 -12.93 0.86 1.40
N ILE A 196 -13.50 0.52 2.56
CA ILE A 196 -14.30 -0.68 2.78
C ILE A 196 -15.61 -0.28 3.49
N ASP A 197 -16.74 -0.72 2.91
CA ASP A 197 -18.10 -0.55 3.42
C ASP A 197 -18.49 0.89 3.80
N ASP A 198 -17.94 1.90 3.12
CA ASP A 198 -18.15 3.33 3.39
C ASP A 198 -17.87 3.75 4.84
N ARG A 199 -17.00 3.00 5.54
CA ARG A 199 -16.73 3.25 6.97
C ARG A 199 -15.28 3.07 7.34
N TRP A 200 -14.58 2.13 6.72
CA TRP A 200 -13.16 1.92 6.97
C TRP A 200 -12.37 2.46 5.80
N ALA A 201 -11.37 3.29 6.08
CA ALA A 201 -10.51 3.88 5.07
C ALA A 201 -9.04 3.81 5.50
N THR A 202 -8.14 3.85 4.52
CA THR A 202 -6.71 3.96 4.77
C THR A 202 -6.05 4.88 3.77
N VAL A 203 -5.10 5.67 4.28
CA VAL A 203 -4.15 6.46 3.48
C VAL A 203 -2.75 6.21 4.03
N GLY A 204 -1.76 6.04 3.16
CA GLY A 204 -0.40 5.79 3.61
C GLY A 204 0.59 5.60 2.48
N SER A 205 1.75 5.03 2.84
CA SER A 205 2.87 4.84 1.94
C SER A 205 3.05 3.40 1.45
N SER A 206 2.39 2.43 2.09
CA SER A 206 2.59 1.00 1.84
C SER A 206 1.91 0.52 0.56
N ASN A 207 2.69 0.07 -0.41
CA ASN A 207 2.13 -0.69 -1.52
C ASN A 207 1.68 -2.07 -1.04
N ILE A 208 0.77 -2.69 -1.78
CA ILE A 208 0.36 -4.08 -1.54
C ILE A 208 1.24 -4.96 -2.43
N ASP A 209 2.55 -4.87 -2.22
CA ASP A 209 3.54 -5.66 -2.94
C ASP A 209 4.64 -6.15 -1.97
N PRO A 210 5.28 -7.30 -2.24
CA PRO A 210 6.25 -7.89 -1.35
C PRO A 210 7.50 -7.04 -1.18
N TYR A 211 7.83 -6.18 -2.15
CA TYR A 211 9.06 -5.39 -2.18
C TYR A 211 8.98 -4.20 -1.22
N SER A 212 7.88 -3.43 -1.30
CA SER A 212 7.47 -2.49 -0.25
C SER A 212 7.32 -3.23 1.09
N LEU A 213 6.77 -4.45 1.08
CA LEU A 213 6.65 -5.31 2.26
C LEU A 213 7.93 -6.06 2.69
N LEU A 214 9.10 -5.82 2.08
CA LEU A 214 10.37 -6.45 2.50
C LEU A 214 11.41 -5.43 2.98
N MET A 215 11.56 -4.32 2.26
CA MET A 215 12.74 -3.46 2.40
C MET A 215 12.43 -2.03 2.84
N ALA A 216 11.15 -1.63 2.79
CA ALA A 216 10.73 -0.28 3.10
C ALA A 216 10.21 -0.16 4.54
N ARG A 217 10.54 0.93 5.23
CA ARG A 217 9.78 1.37 6.40
C ARG A 217 8.56 2.12 5.90
N GLU A 218 7.36 1.65 6.23
CA GLU A 218 6.09 2.21 5.74
C GLU A 218 5.22 2.73 6.90
N ALA A 219 4.22 3.56 6.59
CA ALA A 219 3.23 4.04 7.53
C ALA A 219 1.87 4.26 6.85
N ASN A 220 0.80 3.85 7.54
CA ASN A 220 -0.58 4.08 7.15
C ASN A 220 -1.37 4.67 8.33
N VAL A 221 -2.33 5.52 8.00
CA VAL A 221 -3.42 5.89 8.90
C VAL A 221 -4.66 5.12 8.47
N PHE A 222 -5.21 4.34 9.39
CA PHE A 222 -6.51 3.69 9.25
C PHE A 222 -7.56 4.52 9.97
N VAL A 223 -8.66 4.83 9.31
CA VAL A 223 -9.76 5.63 9.85
C VAL A 223 -11.05 4.81 9.81
N ARG A 224 -11.81 4.86 10.91
CA ARG A 224 -13.18 4.37 11.00
C ARG A 224 -14.11 5.55 11.16
N ASP A 225 -14.59 6.07 10.04
CA ASP A 225 -15.52 7.18 9.96
C ASP A 225 -16.23 7.17 8.60
N ARG A 226 -17.53 7.47 8.60
CA ARG A 226 -18.33 7.46 7.36
C ARG A 226 -18.04 8.67 6.48
N GLY A 227 -17.84 9.85 7.08
CA GLY A 227 -17.57 11.08 6.35
C GLY A 227 -16.23 10.98 5.61
N PHE A 228 -15.17 10.62 6.33
CA PHE A 228 -13.84 10.44 5.77
C PHE A 228 -13.79 9.34 4.69
N ALA A 229 -14.42 8.18 4.96
CA ALA A 229 -14.47 7.10 3.98
C ALA A 229 -15.25 7.50 2.72
N GLY A 230 -16.34 8.25 2.90
CA GLY A 230 -17.13 8.81 1.81
C GLY A 230 -16.33 9.79 0.95
N GLU A 231 -15.63 10.74 1.57
CA GLU A 231 -14.77 11.70 0.86
C GLU A 231 -13.71 11.00 -0.01
N LEU A 232 -12.97 10.06 0.58
CA LEU A 232 -11.97 9.29 -0.15
C LEU A 232 -12.60 8.47 -1.28
N LYS A 233 -13.76 7.86 -1.05
CA LYS A 233 -14.46 7.08 -2.08
C LYS A 233 -14.90 7.97 -3.25
N HIS A 234 -15.42 9.17 -2.99
CA HIS A 234 -15.78 10.11 -4.06
C HIS A 234 -14.55 10.50 -4.88
N ALA A 235 -13.42 10.82 -4.24
CA ALA A 235 -12.17 11.12 -4.94
C ALA A 235 -11.70 9.95 -5.84
N LEU A 236 -11.84 8.71 -5.36
CA LEU A 236 -11.52 7.52 -6.16
C LEU A 236 -12.49 7.32 -7.32
N ALA A 237 -13.78 7.56 -7.12
CA ALA A 237 -14.78 7.46 -8.18
C ALA A 237 -14.53 8.51 -9.28
N ASP A 238 -14.20 9.74 -8.91
CA ASP A 238 -13.88 10.81 -9.87
C ASP A 238 -12.59 10.52 -10.63
N MET A 239 -11.58 9.96 -9.95
CA MET A 239 -10.37 9.46 -10.59
C MET A 239 -10.66 8.36 -11.63
N VAL A 240 -11.55 7.42 -11.30
CA VAL A 240 -11.99 6.37 -12.24
C VAL A 240 -12.69 6.99 -13.45
N LYS A 241 -13.66 7.88 -13.25
CA LYS A 241 -14.37 8.58 -14.33
C LYS A 241 -13.42 9.38 -15.23
N ALA A 242 -12.40 10.00 -14.64
CA ALA A 242 -11.49 10.88 -15.36
C ALA A 242 -10.54 10.14 -16.32
N GLY A 243 -10.30 8.84 -16.15
CA GLY A 243 -9.42 8.12 -17.08
C GLY A 243 -8.98 6.73 -16.67
N ALA A 244 -9.79 6.00 -15.91
CA ALA A 244 -9.60 4.57 -15.75
C ALA A 244 -10.34 3.79 -16.84
N ARG A 245 -9.81 2.61 -17.18
CA ARG A 245 -10.42 1.68 -18.13
C ARG A 245 -10.61 0.32 -17.47
N PRO A 246 -11.79 -0.30 -17.59
CA PRO A 246 -12.03 -1.63 -17.04
C PRO A 246 -11.22 -2.67 -17.83
N VAL A 247 -10.62 -3.62 -17.11
CA VAL A 247 -10.01 -4.79 -17.72
C VAL A 247 -11.09 -5.84 -17.93
N ALA A 248 -11.52 -6.00 -19.19
CA ALA A 248 -12.55 -6.98 -19.54
C ALA A 248 -12.06 -8.42 -19.30
N PRO A 249 -12.80 -9.27 -18.54
CA PRO A 249 -12.41 -10.67 -18.31
C PRO A 249 -12.24 -11.47 -19.59
N GLN A 250 -13.09 -11.22 -20.59
CA GLN A 250 -13.05 -11.89 -21.90
C GLN A 250 -11.76 -11.57 -22.67
N HIS A 251 -11.31 -10.32 -22.61
CA HIS A 251 -10.04 -9.88 -23.20
C HIS A 251 -8.82 -10.51 -22.53
N TRP A 252 -8.95 -10.87 -21.26
CA TRP A 252 -7.91 -11.60 -20.55
C TRP A 252 -7.87 -13.09 -20.96
N LYS A 253 -9.04 -13.71 -21.11
CA LYS A 253 -9.17 -15.11 -21.54
C LYS A 253 -8.63 -15.33 -22.96
N SER A 254 -8.81 -14.37 -23.88
CA SER A 254 -8.35 -14.45 -25.27
C SER A 254 -6.85 -14.23 -25.48
N ARG A 255 -6.08 -13.86 -24.44
CA ARG A 255 -4.62 -13.68 -24.56
C ARG A 255 -3.90 -14.98 -24.95
N SER A 256 -2.87 -14.85 -25.80
CA SER A 256 -2.09 -15.99 -26.30
C SER A 256 -1.45 -16.79 -25.16
N ARG A 257 -1.29 -18.11 -25.39
CA ARG A 257 -0.64 -19.01 -24.42
C ARG A 257 0.80 -18.57 -24.11
N LEU A 258 1.52 -18.07 -25.11
CA LEU A 258 2.86 -17.51 -24.95
C LEU A 258 2.87 -16.29 -24.02
N TYR A 259 1.92 -15.37 -24.18
CA TYR A 259 1.79 -14.22 -23.29
C TYR A 259 1.51 -14.67 -21.84
N LYS A 260 0.61 -15.63 -21.67
CA LYS A 260 0.29 -16.23 -20.36
C LYS A 260 1.51 -16.93 -19.75
N ALA A 261 2.29 -17.66 -20.54
CA ALA A 261 3.53 -18.29 -20.07
C ALA A 261 4.55 -17.22 -19.62
N ALA A 262 4.75 -16.16 -20.41
CA ALA A 262 5.69 -15.10 -20.11
C ALA A 262 5.37 -14.37 -18.78
N ILE A 263 4.10 -14.02 -18.53
CA ILE A 263 3.69 -13.40 -17.26
C ILE A 263 3.92 -14.34 -16.06
N TRP A 264 3.69 -15.66 -16.23
CA TRP A 264 3.93 -16.65 -15.17
C TRP A 264 5.43 -16.88 -14.91
N VAL A 265 6.26 -16.85 -15.95
CA VAL A 265 7.73 -16.87 -15.80
C VAL A 265 8.20 -15.63 -15.06
N ALA A 266 7.73 -14.44 -15.45
CA ALA A 266 8.03 -13.19 -14.74
C ALA A 266 7.60 -13.26 -13.27
N TYR A 267 6.39 -13.78 -12.99
CA TYR A 267 5.92 -14.04 -11.63
C TYR A 267 6.85 -14.98 -10.85
N GLY A 268 7.28 -16.08 -11.47
CA GLY A 268 8.22 -17.04 -10.90
C GLY A 268 9.58 -16.43 -10.57
N ILE A 269 10.15 -15.64 -11.48
CA ILE A 269 11.42 -14.91 -11.28
C ILE A 269 11.30 -13.96 -10.09
N VAL A 270 10.24 -13.14 -10.06
CA VAL A 270 9.99 -12.19 -8.97
C VAL A 270 9.83 -12.92 -7.64
N ARG A 271 9.09 -14.03 -7.62
CA ARG A 271 8.87 -14.85 -6.42
C ARG A 271 10.16 -15.50 -5.92
N LEU A 272 10.99 -16.06 -6.81
CA LEU A 272 12.27 -16.66 -6.46
C LEU A 272 13.21 -15.61 -5.87
N ALA A 273 13.34 -14.45 -6.53
CA ALA A 273 14.13 -13.34 -6.02
C ALA A 273 13.68 -12.91 -4.62
N MET A 274 12.37 -12.86 -4.36
CA MET A 274 11.83 -12.56 -3.03
C MET A 274 12.09 -13.65 -1.99
N GLY A 275 12.04 -14.93 -2.38
CA GLY A 275 12.38 -16.07 -1.52
C GLY A 275 13.84 -16.03 -1.06
N PHE A 276 14.78 -15.72 -1.96
CA PHE A 276 16.20 -15.53 -1.62
C PHE A 276 16.45 -14.35 -0.71
N LEU A 277 15.60 -13.32 -0.75
CA LEU A 277 15.68 -12.16 0.15
C LEU A 277 14.96 -12.41 1.51
N GLY A 278 14.46 -13.62 1.76
CA GLY A 278 13.83 -14.01 3.02
C GLY A 278 12.36 -13.60 3.17
N TYR A 279 11.67 -13.24 2.09
CA TYR A 279 10.23 -12.94 2.14
C TYR A 279 9.38 -14.19 2.18
N GLY A 280 8.33 -14.15 3.00
CA GLY A 280 7.18 -15.05 2.87
C GLY A 280 7.17 -16.30 3.76
N GLY A 281 8.27 -16.65 4.43
CA GLY A 281 8.29 -17.78 5.39
C GLY A 281 7.55 -19.03 4.90
N ASN A 282 6.72 -19.62 5.77
CA ASN A 282 5.94 -20.84 5.46
C ASN A 282 4.78 -20.64 4.45
N GLU A 283 4.47 -19.40 4.02
CA GLU A 283 3.37 -19.17 3.07
C GLU A 283 3.71 -19.57 1.63
N TRP A 284 5.00 -19.66 1.30
CA TRP A 284 5.47 -19.87 -0.07
C TRP A 284 6.31 -21.13 -0.25
N PHE A 285 6.98 -21.57 0.80
CA PHE A 285 7.68 -22.85 0.86
C PHE A 285 7.21 -23.55 2.14
N PRO A 286 6.28 -24.51 2.07
CA PRO A 286 5.97 -25.34 3.22
C PRO A 286 7.27 -26.04 3.62
N ARG A 287 7.75 -25.82 4.83
CA ARG A 287 8.76 -26.70 5.42
C ARG A 287 8.14 -28.10 5.44
N ARG A 288 8.66 -29.01 4.62
CA ARG A 288 8.44 -30.43 4.85
C ARG A 288 8.98 -30.70 6.25
N ARG A 289 8.08 -31.10 7.16
CA ARG A 289 8.50 -31.77 8.39
C ARG A 289 9.10 -33.11 8.02
#